data_AF-A0A660N2W3-F1
#
_entry.id   AF-A0A660N2W3-F1
#
_cell.length_a   1.000
_cell.length_b   1.000
_cell.length_c   1.000
_cell.angle_alpha   90.00
_cell.angle_beta   90.00
_cell.angle_gamma   90.00
#
_symmetry.space_group_name_H-M   'P 1'
#
loop_
_entity.id
_entity.type
_entity.pdbx_description
1 polymer ?
#
loop_
_entity_poly.entity_id
_entity_poly.type
_entity_poly.pdbx_seq_one_letter_code
_entity_poly.pdbx_strand_id
1 'polypeptide(L)' 'ADHIARWLEIGELRGNHNRRAACQTSLPVCGEDGAVYGVLHLEHTQKLSDDELAAWVGLALGVLPALRELLPPAEAEPAE' A
#
# COMPACT_ATOMS: atom_id res chain seq x y z
N ALA A 1 9.68 19.21 8.54
CA ALA A 1 9.86 18.99 9.99
C ALA A 1 8.67 19.52 10.81
N ASP A 2 7.65 20.09 10.15
CA ASP A 2 6.64 20.96 10.76
C ASP A 2 5.41 20.24 11.33
N HIS A 3 5.41 18.89 11.31
CA HIS A 3 4.28 18.09 11.78
C HIS A 3 4.54 17.35 13.08
N ILE A 4 5.72 17.50 13.68
CA ILE A 4 6.10 16.78 14.90
C ILE A 4 5.10 17.06 16.04
N ALA A 5 4.73 18.33 16.26
CA ALA A 5 3.75 18.70 17.29
C ALA A 5 2.39 18.00 17.07
N ARG A 6 1.89 18.02 15.82
CA ARG A 6 0.66 17.33 15.44
C ARG A 6 0.77 15.82 15.64
N TRP A 7 1.87 15.20 15.20
CA TRP A 7 2.06 13.76 15.34
C TRP A 7 2.21 13.30 16.79
N LEU A 8 2.76 14.14 17.67
CA LEU A 8 2.76 13.91 19.11
C LEU A 8 1.35 14.00 19.69
N GLU A 9 0.58 15.01 19.29
CA GLU A 9 -0.81 15.21 19.73
C GLU A 9 -1.70 14.03 19.38
N ILE A 10 -1.67 13.57 18.12
CA ILE A 10 -2.46 12.41 17.68
C ILE A 10 -1.85 11.07 18.11
N GLY A 11 -0.72 11.08 18.83
CA GLY A 11 -0.06 9.89 19.35
C GLY A 11 0.63 9.02 18.28
N GLU A 12 0.78 9.51 17.05
CA GLU A 12 1.47 8.83 15.97
C GLU A 12 2.91 8.46 16.35
N LEU A 13 3.65 9.43 16.91
CA LEU A 13 5.04 9.19 17.34
C LEU A 13 5.17 8.25 18.55
N ARG A 14 4.07 7.94 19.25
CA ARG A 14 4.08 6.95 20.33
C ARG A 14 4.03 5.52 19.80
N GLY A 15 3.67 5.32 18.54
CA GLY A 15 3.64 4.01 17.88
C GLY A 15 2.67 3.01 18.51
N ASN A 16 1.73 3.45 19.35
CA ASN A 16 0.78 2.53 19.99
C ASN A 16 -0.11 1.81 18.97
N HIS A 17 -0.47 2.48 17.87
CA HIS A 17 -1.20 1.84 16.77
C HIS A 17 -0.34 0.77 16.08
N ASN A 18 0.99 0.91 16.02
CA ASN A 18 1.88 -0.11 15.47
C ASN A 18 1.94 -1.38 16.33
N ARG A 19 1.50 -1.33 17.59
CA ARG A 19 1.45 -2.53 18.45
C ARG A 19 0.32 -3.49 18.09
N ARG A 20 -0.63 -3.10 17.23
CA ARG A 20 -1.74 -3.97 16.82
C ARG A 20 -1.29 -5.15 15.96
N ALA A 21 -0.09 -5.07 15.37
CA ALA A 21 0.50 -6.11 14.56
C ALA A 21 1.98 -6.28 14.89
N ALA A 22 2.43 -7.52 15.00
CA ALA A 22 3.84 -7.83 15.21
C ALA A 22 4.61 -7.97 13.88
N CYS A 23 3.89 -8.10 12.77
CA CYS A 23 4.43 -8.29 11.44
C CYS A 23 3.65 -7.44 10.43
N GLN A 24 4.38 -6.85 9.48
CA GLN A 24 3.81 -6.04 8.41
C GLN A 24 4.41 -6.48 7.08
N THR A 25 3.57 -6.53 6.04
CA THR A 25 3.98 -6.84 4.66
C THR A 25 3.37 -5.81 3.73
N SER A 26 4.18 -5.23 2.84
CA SER A 26 3.71 -4.29 1.83
C SER A 26 3.89 -4.90 0.44
N LEU A 27 2.79 -5.07 -0.29
CA LEU A 27 2.77 -5.64 -1.63
C LEU A 27 2.39 -4.53 -2.62
N PRO A 28 3.31 -4.10 -3.50
CA PRO A 28 2.97 -3.12 -4.51
C PRO A 28 2.06 -3.75 -5.57
N VAL A 29 1.04 -3.02 -5.99
CA VAL A 29 0.20 -3.38 -7.14
C VAL A 29 0.79 -2.69 -8.36
N CYS A 30 1.52 -3.44 -9.18
CA CYS A 30 2.25 -2.91 -10.33
C CYS A 30 1.67 -3.37 -11.66
N GLY A 31 1.70 -2.48 -12.65
CA GLY A 31 1.56 -2.86 -14.06
C GLY A 31 2.81 -3.54 -14.60
N GLU A 32 2.67 -4.17 -15.77
CA GLU A 32 3.78 -4.78 -16.50
C GLU A 32 4.85 -3.76 -16.94
N ASP A 33 4.45 -2.50 -17.04
CA ASP A 33 5.31 -1.33 -17.30
C ASP A 33 6.12 -0.89 -16.08
N GLY A 34 5.91 -1.54 -14.92
CA GLY A 34 6.54 -1.17 -13.65
C GLY A 34 5.87 0.01 -12.94
N ALA A 35 4.77 0.56 -13.48
CA ALA A 35 4.02 1.60 -12.82
C ALA A 35 3.32 1.04 -11.57
N VAL A 36 3.41 1.77 -10.45
CA VAL A 36 2.78 1.39 -9.18
C VAL A 36 1.42 2.07 -9.06
N TYR A 37 0.34 1.28 -9.03
CA TYR A 37 -1.05 1.74 -8.95
C TYR A 37 -1.53 1.86 -7.50
N GLY A 38 -0.81 1.25 -6.56
CA GLY A 38 -1.10 1.30 -5.13
C GLY A 38 -0.25 0.31 -4.34
N VAL A 39 -0.48 0.27 -3.03
CA VAL A 39 0.18 -0.69 -2.12
C VAL A 39 -0.87 -1.36 -1.25
N LEU A 40 -0.91 -2.69 -1.30
CA LEU A 40 -1.64 -3.49 -0.32
C LEU A 40 -0.78 -3.63 0.93
N HIS A 41 -1.18 -2.93 2.00
CA HIS A 41 -0.51 -2.99 3.29
C HIS A 41 -1.23 -4.00 4.20
N LEU A 42 -0.49 -5.02 4.63
CA LEU A 42 -0.97 -6.10 5.48
C LEU A 42 -0.37 -5.96 6.87
N GLU A 43 -1.22 -6.12 7.87
CA GLU A 43 -0.85 -6.12 9.28
C GLU A 43 -1.29 -7.43 9.91
N HIS A 44 -0.36 -8.10 10.60
CA HIS A 44 -0.61 -9.43 11.15
C HIS A 44 0.08 -9.62 12.50
N THR A 45 -0.50 -10.46 13.36
CA THR A 45 0.08 -10.77 14.69
C THR A 45 1.28 -11.71 14.62
N GLN A 46 1.48 -12.38 13.48
CA GLN A 46 2.58 -13.31 13.22
C GLN A 46 3.00 -13.22 11.76
N LYS A 47 4.23 -13.66 11.45
CA LYS A 47 4.74 -13.70 10.07
C LYS A 47 3.83 -14.62 9.24
N LEU A 48 3.45 -14.15 8.05
CA LEU A 48 2.72 -14.95 7.08
C LEU A 48 3.58 -16.13 6.61
N SER A 49 2.96 -17.29 6.43
CA SER A 49 3.53 -18.40 5.69
C SER A 49 3.64 -18.05 4.20
N ASP A 50 4.45 -18.82 3.46
CA ASP A 50 4.63 -18.60 2.03
C ASP A 50 3.32 -18.80 1.24
N ASP A 51 2.49 -19.77 1.66
CA ASP A 51 1.17 -20.02 1.04
C ASP A 51 0.19 -18.85 1.28
N GLU A 52 0.15 -18.33 2.51
CA GLU A 52 -0.67 -17.14 2.83
C GLU A 52 -0.18 -15.92 2.05
N LEU A 53 1.15 -15.73 1.97
CA LEU A 53 1.74 -14.65 1.19
C LEU A 53 1.41 -14.77 -0.30
N ALA A 54 1.46 -15.99 -0.86
CA ALA A 54 1.11 -16.24 -2.24
C ALA A 54 -0.36 -15.89 -2.54
N ALA A 55 -1.28 -16.18 -1.62
CA ALA A 55 -2.68 -15.77 -1.76
C ALA A 55 -2.83 -14.24 -1.81
N TRP A 56 -2.10 -13.51 -0.95
CA TRP A 56 -2.10 -12.05 -0.97
C TRP A 56 -1.46 -11.44 -2.22
N VAL A 57 -0.40 -12.07 -2.74
CA VAL A 57 0.18 -11.70 -4.04
C VAL A 57 -0.86 -11.89 -5.15
N GLY A 58 -1.61 -13.00 -5.13
CA GLY A 58 -2.72 -13.24 -6.05
C GLY A 58 -3.77 -12.13 -6.01
N LEU A 59 -4.14 -11.66 -4.81
CA LEU A 59 -5.06 -10.53 -4.66
C LEU A 59 -4.47 -9.23 -5.24
N ALA A 60 -3.21 -8.92 -4.93
CA ALA A 60 -2.54 -7.73 -5.42
C ALA A 60 -2.52 -7.69 -6.96
N LEU A 61 -2.24 -8.82 -7.60
CA LEU A 61 -2.29 -8.96 -9.06
C LEU A 61 -3.72 -8.83 -9.60
N GLY A 62 -4.70 -9.48 -8.95
CA GLY A 62 -6.09 -9.50 -9.40
C GLY A 62 -6.81 -8.15 -9.29
N VAL A 63 -6.35 -7.26 -8.40
CA VAL A 63 -6.94 -5.92 -8.19
C VAL A 63 -6.43 -4.89 -9.22
N LEU A 64 -5.30 -5.15 -9.87
CA LEU A 64 -4.71 -4.22 -10.84
C LEU A 64 -5.69 -3.69 -11.91
N PRO A 65 -6.51 -4.54 -12.59
CA PRO A 65 -7.44 -4.04 -13.61
C PRO A 65 -8.43 -3.01 -13.06
N ALA A 66 -8.96 -3.24 -11.85
CA ALA A 66 -9.88 -2.30 -11.22
C ALA A 66 -9.19 -0.98 -10.85
N LEU A 67 -7.97 -1.02 -10.33
CA LEU A 67 -7.23 0.21 -10.01
C LEU A 67 -6.87 1.01 -11.27
N ARG A 68 -6.56 0.34 -12.38
CA ARG A 68 -6.31 0.98 -13.67
C ARG A 68 -7.50 1.79 -14.16
N GLU A 69 -8.71 1.28 -13.97
CA GLU A 69 -9.96 1.97 -14.36
C GLU A 69 -10.28 3.17 -13.48
N LEU A 70 -9.78 3.20 -12.24
CA LEU A 70 -9.98 4.32 -11.31
C LEU A 70 -9.01 5.48 -11.54
N LEU A 71 -7.96 5.27 -12.34
CA LEU A 71 -7.03 6.35 -12.64
C LEU A 71 -7.73 7.44 -13.47
N PRO A 72 -7.46 8.71 -13.19
CA PRO A 72 -7.87 9.77 -14.09
C PRO A 72 -7.30 9.47 -15.49
N PRO A 73 -8.02 9.85 -16.57
CA PRO A 73 -7.47 9.78 -17.91
C PRO A 73 -6.13 10.49 -17.91
N ALA A 74 -5.11 9.90 -18.54
CA ALA A 74 -3.84 10.60 -18.75
C ALA A 74 -4.17 11.97 -19.35
N GLU A 75 -3.75 13.06 -18.67
CA GLU A 75 -3.87 14.39 -19.24
C GLU A 75 -3.19 14.33 -20.61
N ALA A 76 -3.96 14.58 -21.68
CA ALA A 76 -3.41 14.60 -23.01
C ALA A 76 -2.33 15.69 -23.02
N GLU A 77 -1.06 15.28 -23.18
CA GLU A 77 0.02 16.24 -23.39
C GLU A 77 -0.39 17.15 -24.55
N PRO A 78 -0.40 18.48 -24.37
CA PRO A 78 -0.73 19.40 -25.44
C PRO A 78 0.28 19.18 -26.58
N ALA A 79 -0.24 18.90 -27.78
CA ALA A 79 0.56 18.76 -28.98
C ALA A 79 1.36 20.05 -29.21
N GLU A 80 2.69 19.90 -29.29
CA GLU A 80 3.64 20.96 -29.66
C GLU A 80 3.42 21.44 -31.10
#